data_AF-A0AAU8SRP3-F1
#
_entry.id   AF-A0AAU8SRP3-F1
#
_cell.length_a   1.000
_cell.length_b   1.000
_cell.length_c   1.000
_cell.angle_alpha   90.00
_cell.angle_beta   90.00
_cell.angle_gamma   90.00
#
_symmetry.space_group_name_H-M   'P 1'
#
loop_
_entity.id
_entity.type
_entity.pdbx_description
1 polymer ?
#
loop_
_entity_poly.entity_id
_entity_poly.type
_entity_poly.pdbx_seq_one_letter_code
_entity_poly.pdbx_strand_id
1 'polypeptide(L)'
;MPRHLPTPGGFPDTAALAALRAWYEGASSRDAAGRYLRHQLSHGQSARSVISRVRRQLALYARNRQRPDLATLFECPASIRTRHARAATQAVELLRTLPVPAPQIGDDISCWLPDRAVRALHAASIRTLADLTVRIPRRRQWWTVIPGLGPASARQIEDFFAAHPALTERARALIVAEQQSVVTPWERLRLPHEVDGSAGTFRAPASTCILGVDNDYEAIQAWFALHESPSTQRAYRKEAERLILWAIVVRGKALSSLTTRDATDYRAFLRRPTPRERWVGPPRPRTAPDWRPFVDNLSAHSIAHALAVLNAMFRWLVEQRYVVGNPFSGIKVRGSKRAMALETTHAFTEGEWMLTRTIANGLEWSYGWQTPAAQRLRFMLDFGYATGLRISELADAALRSIQVDAADDHWLHVVGKGGKPARVTLTPLARAALDRYLLERELPVSRAHWNPTTPLIGSLDDIDAGIKPLRLWEVMRRFFRLAAQIIENDHPALAEKLHRASPHWMRHTHATHAIARGVELSAVRDNLRHSSISTTSIYLHTDDVKRARQLGEAFTV
;
A
#
# COMPACT_ATOMS: atom_id res chain seq x y z
N MET A 1 40.23 21.15 -54.47
CA MET A 1 40.42 20.03 -53.53
C MET A 1 39.11 19.81 -52.76
N PRO A 2 38.26 18.82 -53.09
CA PRO A 2 37.08 18.57 -52.29
C PRO A 2 37.48 17.82 -51.02
N ARG A 3 37.13 18.40 -49.86
CA ARG A 3 37.32 17.82 -48.53
C ARG A 3 36.58 16.47 -48.48
N HIS A 4 37.33 15.38 -48.30
CA HIS A 4 36.75 14.08 -47.98
C HIS A 4 36.06 14.17 -46.61
N LEU A 5 34.73 14.27 -46.62
CA LEU A 5 33.94 13.97 -45.43
C LEU A 5 34.06 12.46 -45.16
N PRO A 6 34.33 12.03 -43.92
CA PRO A 6 34.33 10.62 -43.58
C PRO A 6 32.95 10.03 -43.91
N THR A 7 32.93 8.89 -44.61
CA THR A 7 31.69 8.18 -44.92
C THR A 7 31.07 7.65 -43.62
N PRO A 8 29.78 7.94 -43.34
CA PRO A 8 29.08 7.30 -42.24
C PRO A 8 29.13 5.77 -42.42
N GLY A 9 29.20 5.02 -41.31
CA GLY A 9 29.23 3.55 -41.36
C GLY A 9 28.15 2.98 -42.29
N GLY A 10 28.56 2.18 -43.28
CA GLY A 10 27.66 1.57 -44.27
C GLY A 10 27.26 2.44 -45.48
N PHE A 11 27.66 3.72 -45.56
CA PHE A 11 27.44 4.56 -46.75
C PHE A 11 28.51 4.29 -47.83
N PRO A 12 28.19 4.26 -49.14
CA PRO A 12 29.20 4.03 -50.18
C PRO A 12 30.25 5.14 -50.24
N ASP A 13 31.48 4.77 -50.59
CA ASP A 13 32.58 5.72 -50.78
C ASP A 13 32.38 6.63 -52.02
N THR A 14 33.19 7.69 -52.11
CA THR A 14 33.11 8.68 -53.19
C THR A 14 33.28 8.05 -54.59
N ALA A 15 34.11 7.01 -54.72
CA ALA A 15 34.34 6.33 -55.99
C ALA A 15 33.12 5.52 -56.43
N ALA A 16 32.46 4.84 -55.49
CA ALA A 16 31.22 4.10 -55.70
C ALA A 16 30.06 5.02 -56.07
N LEU A 17 29.96 6.19 -55.43
CA LEU A 17 28.95 7.20 -55.75
C LEU A 17 29.18 7.84 -57.13
N ALA A 18 30.44 8.11 -57.50
CA ALA A 18 30.79 8.61 -58.83
C ALA A 18 30.45 7.58 -59.93
N ALA A 19 30.76 6.31 -59.70
CA ALA A 19 30.37 5.22 -60.60
C ALA A 19 28.84 5.12 -60.75
N LEU A 20 28.11 5.19 -59.63
CA LEU A 20 26.66 5.11 -59.65
C LEU A 20 26.04 6.31 -60.40
N ARG A 21 26.56 7.51 -60.21
CA ARG A 21 26.11 8.72 -60.90
C ARG A 21 26.29 8.62 -62.41
N ALA A 22 27.49 8.22 -62.87
CA ALA A 22 27.76 7.99 -64.28
C ALA A 22 26.81 6.94 -64.88
N TRP A 23 26.48 5.90 -64.11
CA TRP A 23 25.48 4.90 -64.52
C TRP A 23 24.05 5.48 -64.59
N TYR A 24 23.62 6.33 -63.67
CA TYR A 24 22.32 7.00 -63.80
C TYR A 24 22.25 7.97 -64.98
N GLU A 25 23.36 8.63 -65.31
CA GLU A 25 23.48 9.60 -66.41
C GLU A 25 23.57 8.94 -67.80
N GLY A 26 23.64 7.60 -67.88
CA GLY A 26 23.52 6.85 -69.13
C GLY A 26 24.68 5.94 -69.47
N ALA A 27 25.83 6.04 -68.79
CA ALA A 27 27.00 5.20 -69.04
C ALA A 27 26.68 3.70 -68.85
N SER A 28 27.34 2.82 -69.61
CA SER A 28 27.20 1.38 -69.39
C SER A 28 27.79 1.00 -68.01
N SER A 29 27.34 -0.11 -67.41
CA SER A 29 27.92 -0.56 -66.14
C SER A 29 29.42 -0.83 -66.26
N ARG A 30 29.90 -1.26 -67.44
CA ARG A 30 31.32 -1.51 -67.72
C ARG A 30 32.12 -0.21 -67.71
N ASP A 31 31.61 0.84 -68.35
CA ASP A 31 32.30 2.14 -68.42
C ASP A 31 32.31 2.85 -67.08
N ALA A 32 31.16 2.85 -66.38
CA ALA A 32 31.02 3.46 -65.06
C ALA A 32 31.94 2.79 -64.02
N ALA A 33 31.92 1.45 -63.94
CA ALA A 33 32.78 0.73 -63.00
C ALA A 33 34.25 0.75 -63.43
N GLY A 34 34.56 0.66 -64.73
CA GLY A 34 35.92 0.70 -65.24
C GLY A 34 36.63 2.04 -64.99
N ARG A 35 35.88 3.14 -65.04
CA ARG A 35 36.41 4.50 -64.83
C ARG A 35 36.63 4.84 -63.36
N TYR A 36 35.74 4.44 -62.47
CA TYR A 36 35.75 4.89 -61.07
C TYR A 36 36.06 3.79 -60.06
N LEU A 37 35.83 2.51 -60.40
CA LEU A 37 35.96 1.35 -59.50
C LEU A 37 36.95 0.30 -60.01
N ARG A 38 37.97 0.73 -60.79
CA ARG A 38 38.95 -0.16 -61.43
C ARG A 38 39.63 -1.13 -60.46
N HIS A 39 39.87 -0.69 -59.23
CA HIS A 39 40.48 -1.47 -58.15
C HIS A 39 39.54 -2.51 -57.51
N GLN A 40 38.23 -2.41 -57.72
CA GLN A 40 37.22 -3.35 -57.17
C GLN A 40 36.77 -4.42 -58.18
N LEU A 41 37.22 -4.31 -59.44
CA LEU A 41 36.83 -5.20 -60.54
C LEU A 41 37.73 -6.45 -60.68
N SER A 42 38.83 -6.54 -59.91
CA SER A 42 39.88 -7.56 -60.05
C SER A 42 39.56 -8.95 -59.47
N HIS A 43 38.42 -9.13 -58.80
CA HIS A 43 38.01 -10.41 -58.21
C HIS A 43 36.70 -10.93 -58.79
N GLY A 44 36.70 -11.47 -60.02
CA GLY A 44 35.59 -12.27 -60.58
C GLY A 44 34.18 -11.63 -60.64
N GLN A 45 34.05 -10.36 -60.25
CA GLN A 45 32.77 -9.65 -60.15
C GLN A 45 32.48 -8.91 -61.45
N SER A 46 31.30 -9.15 -62.03
CA SER A 46 30.86 -8.39 -63.19
C SER A 46 30.61 -6.92 -62.80
N ALA A 47 30.94 -5.99 -63.70
CA ALA A 47 30.69 -4.56 -63.50
C ALA A 47 29.21 -4.25 -63.17
N ARG A 48 28.27 -5.06 -63.69
CA ARG A 48 26.85 -5.00 -63.37
C ARG A 48 26.56 -5.39 -61.91
N SER A 49 27.23 -6.41 -61.39
CA SER A 49 27.11 -6.83 -59.98
C SER A 49 27.59 -5.74 -59.02
N VAL A 50 28.71 -5.09 -59.34
CA VAL A 50 29.28 -4.01 -58.52
C VAL A 50 28.32 -2.82 -58.43
N ILE A 51 27.80 -2.33 -59.56
CA ILE A 51 26.81 -1.24 -59.56
C ILE A 51 25.53 -1.65 -58.82
N SER A 52 25.07 -2.90 -58.99
CA SER A 52 23.88 -3.41 -58.28
C SER A 52 24.10 -3.50 -56.77
N ARG A 53 25.32 -3.81 -56.31
CA ARG A 53 25.68 -3.80 -54.89
C ARG A 53 25.62 -2.39 -54.31
N VAL A 54 26.19 -1.39 -54.99
CA VAL A 54 26.14 0.01 -54.55
C VAL A 54 24.69 0.51 -54.46
N ARG A 55 23.85 0.16 -55.45
CA ARG A 55 22.40 0.47 -55.42
C ARG A 55 21.69 -0.15 -54.22
N ARG A 56 21.90 -1.44 -53.96
CA ARG A 56 21.31 -2.14 -52.80
C ARG A 56 21.80 -1.53 -51.48
N GLN A 57 23.07 -1.16 -51.42
CA GLN A 57 23.65 -0.52 -50.24
C GLN A 57 22.97 0.83 -49.95
N LEU A 58 22.74 1.67 -50.96
CA LEU A 58 22.02 2.94 -50.79
C LEU A 58 20.54 2.76 -50.48
N ALA A 59 19.87 1.78 -51.09
CA ALA A 59 18.49 1.44 -50.76
C ALA A 59 18.35 0.99 -49.30
N LEU A 60 19.24 0.11 -48.83
CA LEU A 60 19.30 -0.32 -47.44
C LEU A 60 19.58 0.86 -46.51
N TYR A 61 20.54 1.71 -46.87
CA TYR A 61 20.86 2.91 -46.10
C TYR A 61 19.66 3.85 -45.98
N ALA A 62 18.93 4.09 -47.07
CA ALA A 62 17.73 4.91 -47.07
C ALA A 62 16.62 4.33 -46.18
N ARG A 63 16.42 3.00 -46.21
CA ARG A 63 15.46 2.31 -45.33
C ARG A 63 15.87 2.43 -43.86
N ASN A 64 17.16 2.30 -43.54
CA ASN A 64 17.68 2.50 -42.18
C ASN A 64 17.55 3.95 -41.69
N ARG A 65 17.43 4.92 -42.60
CA ARG A 65 17.11 6.32 -42.29
C ARG A 65 15.61 6.64 -42.33
N GLN A 66 14.75 5.61 -42.38
CA GLN A 66 13.30 5.74 -42.46
C GLN A 66 12.82 6.58 -43.67
N ARG A 67 13.51 6.46 -44.80
CA ARG A 67 13.19 7.10 -46.07
C ARG A 67 12.95 6.08 -47.18
N PRO A 68 11.84 5.31 -47.11
CA PRO A 68 11.50 4.32 -48.13
C PRO A 68 11.26 4.98 -49.50
N ASP A 69 10.79 6.22 -49.52
CA ASP A 69 10.64 7.05 -50.72
C ASP A 69 11.97 7.19 -51.48
N LEU A 70 13.08 7.42 -50.78
CA LEU A 70 14.40 7.52 -51.40
C LEU A 70 14.97 6.16 -51.80
N ALA A 71 14.63 5.09 -51.07
CA ALA A 71 15.07 3.74 -51.40
C ALA A 71 14.56 3.28 -52.78
N THR A 72 13.31 3.64 -53.11
CA THR A 72 12.70 3.28 -54.41
C THR A 72 13.48 3.81 -55.61
N LEU A 73 14.14 4.97 -55.47
CA LEU A 73 14.97 5.56 -56.52
C LEU A 73 16.19 4.69 -56.86
N PHE A 74 16.71 3.94 -55.87
CA PHE A 74 17.83 3.02 -56.04
C PHE A 74 17.39 1.61 -56.46
N GLU A 75 16.13 1.25 -56.23
CA GLU A 75 15.53 -0.06 -56.58
C GLU A 75 14.90 -0.07 -57.99
N CYS A 76 14.75 1.09 -58.63
CA CYS A 76 14.10 1.21 -59.95
C CYS A 76 14.71 0.31 -61.06
N PRO A 77 13.91 -0.16 -62.03
CA PRO A 77 14.43 -0.89 -63.19
C PRO A 77 15.48 -0.10 -63.99
N ALA A 78 16.50 -0.79 -64.52
CA ALA A 78 17.57 -0.15 -65.27
C ALA A 78 17.09 0.59 -66.55
N SER A 79 15.91 0.22 -67.08
CA SER A 79 15.28 0.84 -68.25
C SER A 79 14.85 2.28 -68.02
N ILE A 80 14.51 2.66 -66.78
CA ILE A 80 14.02 4.00 -66.44
C ILE A 80 15.05 4.87 -65.70
N ARG A 81 16.27 4.37 -65.51
CA ARG A 81 17.32 4.99 -64.68
C ARG A 81 17.61 6.44 -65.07
N THR A 82 17.69 6.75 -66.37
CA THR A 82 18.03 8.10 -66.87
C THR A 82 16.98 9.13 -66.49
N ARG A 83 15.70 8.74 -66.43
CA ARG A 83 14.60 9.58 -65.97
C ARG A 83 14.72 9.95 -64.48
N HIS A 84 15.33 9.08 -63.68
CA HIS A 84 15.54 9.29 -62.25
C HIS A 84 16.92 9.84 -61.89
N ALA A 85 17.78 10.16 -62.86
CA ALA A 85 19.18 10.52 -62.61
C ALA A 85 19.35 11.73 -61.68
N ARG A 86 18.57 12.80 -61.91
CA ARG A 86 18.58 13.99 -61.05
C ARG A 86 18.06 13.68 -59.64
N ALA A 87 16.95 12.96 -59.54
CA ALA A 87 16.35 12.58 -58.26
C ALA A 87 17.26 11.64 -57.45
N ALA A 88 17.92 10.68 -58.09
CA ALA A 88 18.88 9.77 -57.45
C ALA A 88 20.11 10.52 -56.92
N THR A 89 20.62 11.49 -57.69
CA THR A 89 21.75 12.33 -57.25
C THR A 89 21.36 13.19 -56.04
N GLN A 90 20.18 13.81 -56.06
CA GLN A 90 19.66 14.56 -54.92
C GLN A 90 19.43 13.67 -53.69
N ALA A 91 18.91 12.45 -53.90
CA ALA A 91 18.70 11.47 -52.83
C ALA A 91 20.03 11.05 -52.17
N VAL A 92 21.10 10.86 -52.94
CA VAL A 92 22.44 10.55 -52.39
C VAL A 92 22.95 11.68 -51.49
N GLU A 93 22.82 12.94 -51.93
CA GLU A 93 23.27 14.09 -51.14
C GLU A 93 22.43 14.28 -49.87
N LEU A 94 21.12 14.06 -49.97
CA LEU A 94 20.21 14.13 -48.82
C LEU A 94 20.49 13.00 -47.82
N LEU A 95 20.72 11.77 -48.29
CA LEU A 95 21.06 10.64 -47.43
C LEU A 95 22.41 10.82 -46.73
N ARG A 96 23.35 11.54 -47.34
CA ARG A 96 24.67 11.81 -46.74
C ARG A 96 24.56 12.68 -45.47
N THR A 97 23.59 13.59 -45.41
CA THR A 97 23.45 14.58 -44.33
C THR A 97 22.34 14.24 -43.34
N LEU A 98 21.49 13.26 -43.63
CA LEU A 98 20.43 12.84 -42.72
C LEU A 98 21.02 12.32 -41.40
N PRO A 99 20.44 12.67 -40.23
CA PRO A 99 20.79 12.08 -38.95
C PRO A 99 20.20 10.68 -38.80
N VAL A 100 20.74 9.87 -37.88
CA VAL A 100 20.17 8.55 -37.58
C VAL A 100 18.83 8.83 -36.87
N PRO A 101 17.70 8.28 -37.34
CA PRO A 101 16.43 8.49 -36.65
C PRO A 101 16.56 8.00 -35.20
N ALA A 102 16.06 8.79 -34.26
CA ALA A 102 15.96 8.40 -32.86
C ALA A 102 14.49 8.05 -32.57
N PRO A 103 14.19 6.91 -31.93
CA PRO A 103 12.82 6.51 -31.68
C PRO A 103 12.13 7.47 -30.72
N GLN A 104 10.87 7.77 -31.02
CA GLN A 104 9.99 8.55 -30.17
C GLN A 104 8.80 7.70 -29.71
N ILE A 105 8.27 8.02 -28.54
CA ILE A 105 7.16 7.29 -27.92
C ILE A 105 5.89 7.23 -28.79
N GLY A 106 5.65 8.25 -29.64
CA GLY A 106 4.51 8.30 -30.55
C GLY A 106 4.74 7.58 -31.88
N ASP A 107 5.95 7.07 -32.12
CA ASP A 107 6.25 6.39 -33.37
C ASP A 107 5.45 5.10 -33.50
N ASP A 108 5.01 4.83 -34.72
CA ASP A 108 4.44 3.54 -35.09
C ASP A 108 5.50 2.43 -34.96
N ILE A 109 5.09 1.30 -34.40
CA ILE A 109 6.01 0.18 -34.16
C ILE A 109 6.59 -0.41 -35.44
N SER A 110 5.92 -0.24 -36.59
CA SER A 110 6.39 -0.73 -37.89
C SER A 110 7.67 -0.04 -38.36
N CYS A 111 7.97 1.15 -37.85
CA CYS A 111 9.18 1.89 -38.17
C CYS A 111 10.45 1.35 -37.48
N TRP A 112 10.28 0.48 -36.48
CA TRP A 112 11.33 0.09 -35.54
C TRP A 112 11.44 -1.40 -35.27
N LEU A 113 10.36 -2.16 -35.46
CA LEU A 113 10.28 -3.58 -35.15
C LEU A 113 10.10 -4.44 -36.42
N PRO A 114 10.51 -5.73 -36.40
CA PRO A 114 10.33 -6.61 -37.54
C PRO A 114 8.86 -6.84 -37.91
N ASP A 115 8.54 -6.89 -39.21
CA ASP A 115 7.18 -7.07 -39.75
C ASP A 115 6.38 -8.21 -39.10
N ARG A 116 7.05 -9.32 -38.79
CA ARG A 116 6.43 -10.47 -38.14
C ARG A 116 5.90 -10.12 -36.74
N ALA A 117 6.66 -9.36 -35.97
CA ALA A 117 6.26 -8.90 -34.63
C ALA A 117 5.17 -7.83 -34.73
N VAL A 118 5.33 -6.88 -35.67
CA VAL A 118 4.39 -5.79 -35.93
C VAL A 118 2.99 -6.34 -36.25
N ARG A 119 2.88 -7.37 -37.10
CA ARG A 119 1.58 -7.99 -37.42
C ARG A 119 0.87 -8.54 -36.18
N ALA A 120 1.57 -9.25 -35.30
CA ALA A 120 1.00 -9.79 -34.08
C ALA A 120 0.61 -8.68 -33.08
N LEU A 121 1.44 -7.64 -32.98
CA LEU A 121 1.19 -6.49 -32.09
C LEU A 121 0.01 -5.62 -32.58
N HIS A 122 -0.10 -5.37 -33.89
CA HIS A 122 -1.25 -4.67 -34.48
C HIS A 122 -2.55 -5.44 -34.26
N ALA A 123 -2.53 -6.77 -34.37
CA ALA A 123 -3.69 -7.62 -34.08
C ALA A 123 -4.12 -7.51 -32.59
N ALA A 124 -3.18 -7.22 -31.69
CA ALA A 124 -3.45 -6.95 -30.27
C ALA A 124 -3.72 -5.46 -29.96
N SER A 125 -4.02 -4.63 -30.98
CA SER A 125 -4.25 -3.19 -30.85
C SER A 125 -3.10 -2.44 -30.15
N ILE A 126 -1.86 -2.84 -30.43
CA ILE A 126 -0.63 -2.14 -30.02
C ILE A 126 -0.01 -1.55 -31.27
N ARG A 127 -0.04 -0.22 -31.42
CA ARG A 127 0.40 0.46 -32.65
C ARG A 127 1.61 1.34 -32.44
N THR A 128 1.78 1.90 -31.24
CA THR A 128 2.88 2.83 -30.95
C THR A 128 3.90 2.23 -29.98
N LEU A 129 5.11 2.80 -29.95
CA LEU A 129 6.11 2.45 -28.94
C LEU A 129 5.61 2.74 -27.50
N ALA A 130 4.74 3.75 -27.32
CA ALA A 130 4.05 4.02 -26.05
C ALA A 130 3.09 2.88 -25.65
N ASP A 131 2.23 2.41 -26.55
CA ASP A 131 1.30 1.30 -26.27
C ASP A 131 2.06 0.05 -25.80
N LEU A 132 3.19 -0.21 -26.45
CA LEU A 132 4.04 -1.36 -26.20
C LEU A 132 4.73 -1.26 -24.82
N THR A 133 5.27 -0.08 -24.47
CA THR A 133 5.90 0.15 -23.16
C THR A 133 4.91 0.16 -21.99
N VAL A 134 3.65 0.55 -22.21
CA VAL A 134 2.64 0.60 -21.14
C VAL A 134 2.10 -0.80 -20.82
N ARG A 135 1.84 -1.63 -21.84
CA ARG A 135 1.08 -2.88 -21.69
C ARG A 135 1.90 -4.09 -21.30
N ILE A 136 3.23 -4.04 -21.45
CA ILE A 136 4.05 -5.25 -21.60
C ILE A 136 5.17 -5.47 -20.55
N PRO A 137 5.86 -4.46 -19.98
CA PRO A 137 7.11 -4.73 -19.24
C PRO A 137 6.97 -5.35 -17.84
N ARG A 138 5.79 -5.79 -17.40
CA ARG A 138 5.55 -6.20 -15.99
C ARG A 138 5.30 -7.70 -15.78
N ARG A 139 5.36 -8.52 -16.82
CA ARG A 139 5.08 -9.97 -16.72
C ARG A 139 6.23 -10.79 -17.29
N ARG A 140 6.68 -11.80 -16.53
CA ARG A 140 7.52 -12.88 -17.08
C ARG A 140 6.72 -13.53 -18.22
N GLN A 141 7.35 -13.71 -19.39
CA GLN A 141 6.71 -14.30 -20.57
C GLN A 141 5.49 -13.53 -21.11
N TRP A 142 5.54 -12.19 -21.10
CA TRP A 142 4.45 -11.32 -21.57
C TRP A 142 3.95 -11.62 -22.99
N TRP A 143 4.78 -12.19 -23.86
CA TRP A 143 4.40 -12.51 -25.24
C TRP A 143 3.38 -13.64 -25.33
N THR A 144 3.21 -14.45 -24.29
CA THR A 144 2.23 -15.55 -24.25
C THR A 144 0.79 -15.09 -24.36
N VAL A 145 0.50 -13.85 -23.97
CA VAL A 145 -0.86 -13.27 -24.07
C VAL A 145 -1.13 -12.60 -25.42
N ILE A 146 -0.14 -12.57 -26.33
CA ILE A 146 -0.28 -12.00 -27.67
C ILE A 146 -0.22 -13.14 -28.70
N PRO A 147 -1.38 -13.57 -29.23
CA PRO A 147 -1.42 -14.63 -30.25
C PRO A 147 -0.50 -14.30 -31.44
N GLY A 148 0.35 -15.26 -31.80
CA GLY A 148 1.29 -15.11 -32.92
C GLY A 148 2.64 -14.46 -32.59
N LEU A 149 2.86 -14.00 -31.35
CA LEU A 149 4.14 -13.45 -30.90
C LEU A 149 4.99 -14.51 -30.19
N GLY A 150 6.06 -14.97 -30.83
CA GLY A 150 6.96 -15.98 -30.29
C GLY A 150 8.06 -15.42 -29.36
N PRO A 151 8.74 -16.29 -28.60
CA PRO A 151 9.79 -15.89 -27.64
C PRO A 151 10.99 -15.19 -28.31
N ALA A 152 11.31 -15.53 -29.56
CA ALA A 152 12.39 -14.86 -30.30
C ALA A 152 12.06 -13.40 -30.64
N SER A 153 10.83 -13.13 -31.09
CA SER A 153 10.36 -11.76 -31.36
C SER A 153 10.22 -10.95 -30.08
N ALA A 154 9.83 -11.59 -28.98
CA ALA A 154 9.78 -10.94 -27.67
C ALA A 154 11.16 -10.49 -27.18
N ARG A 155 12.19 -11.35 -27.31
CA ARG A 155 13.58 -10.99 -26.98
C ARG A 155 14.09 -9.82 -27.82
N GLN A 156 13.80 -9.79 -29.11
CA GLN A 156 14.18 -8.65 -29.98
C GLN A 156 13.54 -7.33 -29.54
N ILE A 157 12.31 -7.36 -29.06
CA ILE A 157 11.61 -6.19 -28.52
C ILE A 157 12.25 -5.76 -27.19
N GLU A 158 12.59 -6.72 -26.33
CA GLU A 158 13.29 -6.47 -25.06
C GLU A 158 14.67 -5.84 -25.31
N ASP A 159 15.45 -6.39 -26.24
CA ASP A 159 16.76 -5.87 -26.65
C ASP A 159 16.64 -4.44 -27.22
N PHE A 160 15.60 -4.16 -28.02
CA PHE A 160 15.33 -2.82 -28.54
C PHE A 160 15.11 -1.79 -27.42
N PHE A 161 14.32 -2.11 -26.39
CA PHE A 161 14.10 -1.22 -25.26
C PHE A 161 15.30 -1.11 -24.31
N ALA A 162 16.10 -2.18 -24.19
CA ALA A 162 17.37 -2.15 -23.46
C ALA A 162 18.37 -1.19 -24.12
N ALA A 163 18.40 -1.12 -25.45
CA ALA A 163 19.21 -0.18 -26.20
C ALA A 163 18.70 1.28 -26.13
N HIS A 164 17.44 1.51 -25.74
CA HIS A 164 16.79 2.82 -25.70
C HIS A 164 16.12 3.11 -24.34
N PRO A 165 16.88 3.18 -23.23
CA PRO A 165 16.33 3.33 -21.88
C PRO A 165 15.46 4.60 -21.71
N ALA A 166 15.81 5.69 -22.41
CA ALA A 166 15.07 6.95 -22.37
C ALA A 166 13.61 6.82 -22.86
N LEU A 167 13.29 5.87 -23.75
CA LEU A 167 11.89 5.60 -24.15
C LEU A 167 11.08 5.05 -23.00
N THR A 168 11.67 4.13 -22.22
CA THR A 168 11.03 3.50 -21.07
C THR A 168 10.79 4.52 -19.96
N GLU A 169 11.73 5.43 -19.72
CA GLU A 169 11.57 6.51 -18.74
C GLU A 169 10.49 7.51 -19.14
N ARG A 170 10.45 7.93 -20.42
CA ARG A 170 9.43 8.86 -20.92
C ARG A 170 8.03 8.23 -20.93
N ALA A 171 7.91 6.95 -21.27
CA ALA A 171 6.67 6.21 -21.14
C ALA A 171 6.23 6.05 -19.67
N ARG A 172 7.15 5.79 -18.74
CA ARG A 172 6.86 5.78 -17.30
C ARG A 172 6.37 7.14 -16.80
N ALA A 173 6.99 8.24 -17.25
CA ALA A 173 6.54 9.59 -16.91
C ALA A 173 5.11 9.86 -17.40
N LEU A 174 4.75 9.36 -18.59
CA LEU A 174 3.38 9.45 -19.12
C LEU A 174 2.36 8.62 -18.32
N ILE A 175 2.71 7.39 -17.92
CA ILE A 175 1.85 6.57 -17.04
C ILE A 175 1.64 7.25 -15.69
N VAL A 176 2.69 7.86 -15.13
CA VAL A 176 2.60 8.60 -13.86
C VAL A 176 1.74 9.86 -14.00
N ALA A 177 1.78 10.54 -15.16
CA ALA A 177 0.93 11.68 -15.46
C ALA A 177 -0.54 11.28 -15.68
N GLU A 178 -0.82 10.18 -16.39
CA GLU A 178 -2.18 9.64 -16.55
C GLU A 178 -2.74 9.03 -15.25
N GLN A 179 -1.88 8.57 -14.34
CA GLN A 179 -2.26 8.01 -13.03
C GLN A 179 -2.15 9.00 -11.87
N GLN A 180 -2.24 10.31 -12.10
CA GLN A 180 -2.48 11.23 -10.97
C GLN A 180 -3.88 10.94 -10.38
N SER A 181 -3.90 10.02 -9.43
CA SER A 181 -5.06 9.78 -8.57
C SER A 181 -5.44 11.10 -7.93
N VAL A 182 -6.64 11.59 -8.27
CA VAL A 182 -7.26 12.79 -7.66
C VAL A 182 -7.28 12.71 -6.12
N VAL A 183 -7.19 11.49 -5.57
CA VAL A 183 -7.07 11.22 -4.14
C VAL A 183 -5.62 10.87 -3.81
N THR A 184 -4.93 11.74 -3.08
CA THR A 184 -3.54 11.56 -2.64
C THR A 184 -3.44 11.60 -1.11
N PRO A 185 -2.46 10.90 -0.50
CA PRO A 185 -2.23 11.01 0.94
C PRO A 185 -1.79 12.43 1.34
N TRP A 186 -2.06 12.79 2.60
CA TRP A 186 -1.80 14.08 3.24
C TRP A 186 -0.40 14.63 2.96
N GLU A 187 0.65 13.79 3.07
CA GLU A 187 2.03 14.24 2.89
C GLU A 187 2.36 14.69 1.46
N ARG A 188 1.55 14.26 0.48
CA ARG A 188 1.69 14.61 -0.94
C ARG A 188 0.58 15.54 -1.42
N LEU A 189 -0.34 15.91 -0.53
CA LEU A 189 -1.46 16.76 -0.88
C LEU A 189 -0.94 18.15 -1.27
N ARG A 190 -1.36 18.62 -2.43
CA ARG A 190 -1.13 19.98 -2.93
C ARG A 190 -2.51 20.54 -3.25
N LEU A 191 -2.92 21.53 -2.47
CA LEU A 191 -4.25 22.12 -2.60
C LEU A 191 -4.24 23.15 -3.74
N PRO A 192 -5.16 23.05 -4.72
CA PRO A 192 -5.43 24.15 -5.64
C PRO A 192 -5.88 25.38 -4.86
N HIS A 193 -5.50 26.56 -5.33
CA HIS A 193 -5.78 27.82 -4.63
C HIS A 193 -7.28 28.07 -4.42
N GLU A 194 -8.13 27.58 -5.33
CA GLU A 194 -9.58 27.74 -5.28
C GLU A 194 -10.23 26.98 -4.10
N VAL A 195 -9.55 25.98 -3.56
CA VAL A 195 -10.05 25.09 -2.50
C VAL A 195 -9.06 24.92 -1.35
N ASP A 196 -8.02 25.76 -1.28
CA ASP A 196 -7.02 25.73 -0.22
C ASP A 196 -7.57 26.28 1.13
N GLY A 197 -8.68 27.00 1.09
CA GLY A 197 -9.32 27.63 2.24
C GLY A 197 -8.85 29.05 2.54
N SER A 198 -7.89 29.57 1.79
CA SER A 198 -7.44 30.95 1.93
C SER A 198 -8.59 31.96 1.77
N ALA A 199 -9.54 31.67 0.87
CA ALA A 199 -10.77 32.43 0.67
C ALA A 199 -12.03 31.67 1.13
N GLY A 200 -11.92 30.82 2.16
CA GLY A 200 -13.02 30.00 2.66
C GLY A 200 -14.24 30.81 3.11
N THR A 201 -15.45 30.37 2.77
CA THR A 201 -16.71 31.10 3.04
C THR A 201 -16.96 31.35 4.52
N PHE A 202 -16.54 30.42 5.39
CA PHE A 202 -16.66 30.54 6.84
C PHE A 202 -15.29 30.75 7.52
N ARG A 203 -14.26 31.13 6.75
CA ARG A 203 -12.98 31.55 7.33
C ARG A 203 -13.18 32.88 8.04
N ALA A 204 -12.72 32.98 9.28
CA ALA A 204 -12.75 34.23 10.01
C ALA A 204 -11.69 35.21 9.46
N PRO A 205 -11.83 36.53 9.68
CA PRO A 205 -10.84 37.50 9.21
C PRO A 205 -9.43 37.17 9.72
N ALA A 206 -8.44 37.19 8.82
CA ALA A 206 -7.05 36.81 9.13
C ALA A 206 -6.45 37.62 10.29
N SER A 207 -6.86 38.89 10.44
CA SER A 207 -6.46 39.77 11.56
C SER A 207 -6.91 39.28 12.94
N THR A 208 -7.91 38.40 12.99
CA THR A 208 -8.44 37.83 14.24
C THR A 208 -7.97 36.40 14.49
N CYS A 209 -7.34 35.76 13.49
CA CYS A 209 -6.87 34.39 13.56
C CYS A 209 -5.64 34.30 14.46
N ILE A 210 -5.70 33.47 15.50
CA ILE A 210 -4.62 33.32 16.49
C ILE A 210 -3.50 32.43 15.94
N LEU A 211 -3.80 31.58 14.94
CA LEU A 211 -2.85 30.60 14.41
C LEU A 211 -1.76 31.18 13.51
N GLY A 212 -1.99 32.35 12.90
CA GLY A 212 -1.05 32.92 11.93
C GLY A 212 -0.82 32.04 10.69
N VAL A 213 -1.85 31.29 10.26
CA VAL A 213 -1.79 30.37 9.10
C VAL A 213 -2.68 30.85 7.95
N ASP A 214 -2.29 30.50 6.72
CA ASP A 214 -2.86 31.10 5.51
C ASP A 214 -3.93 30.23 4.82
N ASN A 215 -3.99 28.94 5.12
CA ASN A 215 -4.89 27.99 4.46
C ASN A 215 -5.33 26.83 5.39
N ASP A 216 -6.28 26.02 4.92
CA ASP A 216 -6.92 24.96 5.72
C ASP A 216 -5.91 23.86 6.10
N TYR A 217 -4.97 23.58 5.20
CA TYR A 217 -3.97 22.54 5.38
C TYR A 217 -3.05 22.88 6.56
N GLU A 218 -2.53 24.10 6.61
CA GLU A 218 -1.69 24.60 7.71
C GLU A 218 -2.44 24.65 9.04
N ALA A 219 -3.71 25.10 9.03
CA ALA A 219 -4.52 25.13 10.24
C ALA A 219 -4.72 23.74 10.84
N ILE A 220 -4.93 22.72 10.01
CA ILE A 220 -5.06 21.32 10.44
C ILE A 220 -3.71 20.75 10.89
N GLN A 221 -2.61 21.13 10.24
CA GLN A 221 -1.27 20.74 10.71
C GLN A 221 -0.99 21.30 12.11
N ALA A 222 -1.33 22.56 12.37
CA ALA A 222 -1.21 23.17 13.68
C ALA A 222 -2.02 22.41 14.74
N TRP A 223 -3.23 21.95 14.39
CA TRP A 223 -4.04 21.11 15.28
C TRP A 223 -3.36 19.78 15.62
N PHE A 224 -2.74 19.11 14.65
CA PHE A 224 -2.04 17.84 14.92
C PHE A 224 -0.84 18.00 15.85
N ALA A 225 -0.15 19.14 15.79
CA ALA A 225 1.01 19.43 16.62
C ALA A 225 0.67 19.48 18.14
N LEU A 226 -0.61 19.65 18.51
CA LEU A 226 -1.06 19.67 19.90
C LEU A 226 -1.05 18.30 20.58
N HIS A 227 -0.96 17.20 19.83
CA HIS A 227 -1.09 15.86 20.37
C HIS A 227 0.28 15.19 20.52
N GLU A 228 0.73 14.93 21.74
CA GLU A 228 2.06 14.32 21.98
C GLU A 228 2.15 12.86 21.51
N SER A 229 1.04 12.11 21.54
CA SER A 229 1.04 10.69 21.19
C SER A 229 1.06 10.46 19.67
N PRO A 230 2.09 9.77 19.12
CA PRO A 230 2.17 9.49 17.69
C PRO A 230 1.00 8.65 17.18
N SER A 231 0.44 7.75 18.01
CA SER A 231 -0.74 6.96 17.64
C SER A 231 -2.00 7.82 17.51
N THR A 232 -2.18 8.80 18.41
CA THR A 232 -3.34 9.70 18.37
C THR A 232 -3.22 10.64 17.16
N GLN A 233 -2.04 11.21 16.92
CA GLN A 233 -1.77 12.02 15.72
C GLN A 233 -2.10 11.26 14.44
N ARG A 234 -1.63 10.01 14.29
CA ARG A 234 -1.94 9.18 13.10
C ARG A 234 -3.44 8.92 12.95
N ALA A 235 -4.12 8.61 14.05
CA ALA A 235 -5.56 8.36 14.03
C ALA A 235 -6.34 9.61 13.61
N TYR A 236 -5.99 10.78 14.14
CA TYR A 236 -6.67 12.05 13.85
C TYR A 236 -6.36 12.56 12.45
N ARG A 237 -5.09 12.48 12.02
CA ARG A 237 -4.66 12.78 10.64
C ARG A 237 -5.47 12.01 9.62
N LYS A 238 -5.64 10.71 9.86
CA LYS A 238 -6.41 9.84 8.97
C LYS A 238 -7.87 10.32 8.79
N GLU A 239 -8.53 10.80 9.84
CA GLU A 239 -9.93 11.27 9.72
C GLU A 239 -10.03 12.66 9.09
N ALA A 240 -9.11 13.58 9.42
CA ALA A 240 -9.03 14.90 8.79
C ALA A 240 -8.65 14.82 7.30
N GLU A 241 -7.71 13.93 6.94
CA GLU A 241 -7.34 13.61 5.56
C GLU A 241 -8.54 13.16 4.73
N ARG A 242 -9.33 12.23 5.26
CA ARG A 242 -10.55 11.76 4.58
C ARG A 242 -11.53 12.90 4.33
N LEU A 243 -11.68 13.80 5.29
CA LEU A 243 -12.58 14.94 5.16
C LEU A 243 -12.09 15.93 4.10
N ILE A 244 -10.82 16.35 4.16
CA ILE A 244 -10.30 17.36 3.23
C ILE A 244 -10.33 16.83 1.79
N LEU A 245 -9.95 15.57 1.59
CA LEU A 245 -10.03 14.93 0.28
C LEU A 245 -11.48 14.87 -0.20
N TRP A 246 -12.42 14.49 0.66
CA TRP A 246 -13.83 14.45 0.28
C TRP A 246 -14.38 15.84 -0.06
N ALA A 247 -14.05 16.85 0.74
CA ALA A 247 -14.50 18.23 0.51
C ALA A 247 -14.04 18.74 -0.87
N ILE A 248 -12.79 18.50 -1.21
CA ILE A 248 -12.21 18.94 -2.49
C ILE A 248 -12.76 18.11 -3.65
N VAL A 249 -12.66 16.78 -3.56
CA VAL A 249 -12.90 15.89 -4.71
C VAL A 249 -14.38 15.66 -4.97
N VAL A 250 -15.22 15.70 -3.93
CA VAL A 250 -16.66 15.45 -4.04
C VAL A 250 -17.47 16.73 -4.03
N ARG A 251 -17.07 17.74 -3.25
CA ARG A 251 -17.82 19.02 -3.14
C ARG A 251 -17.18 20.17 -3.92
N GLY A 252 -15.91 20.08 -4.30
CA GLY A 252 -15.19 21.21 -4.89
C GLY A 252 -15.07 22.39 -3.93
N LYS A 253 -15.01 22.13 -2.62
CA LYS A 253 -14.99 23.15 -1.57
C LYS A 253 -13.76 23.03 -0.69
N ALA A 254 -13.26 24.18 -0.24
CA ALA A 254 -12.39 24.26 0.92
C ALA A 254 -13.10 23.70 2.18
N LEU A 255 -12.30 23.23 3.14
CA LEU A 255 -12.78 22.73 4.41
C LEU A 255 -13.40 23.85 5.26
N SER A 256 -12.84 25.05 5.22
CA SER A 256 -13.41 26.29 5.80
C SER A 256 -14.67 26.80 5.09
N SER A 257 -15.14 26.13 4.02
CA SER A 257 -16.41 26.43 3.34
C SER A 257 -17.50 25.37 3.58
N LEU A 258 -17.25 24.39 4.47
CA LEU A 258 -18.19 23.33 4.75
C LEU A 258 -19.36 23.81 5.64
N THR A 259 -20.56 23.40 5.27
CA THR A 259 -21.81 23.63 6.01
C THR A 259 -22.25 22.39 6.79
N THR A 260 -23.22 22.54 7.68
CA THR A 260 -23.87 21.40 8.38
C THR A 260 -24.51 20.39 7.42
N ARG A 261 -24.98 20.85 6.25
CA ARG A 261 -25.47 19.96 5.18
C ARG A 261 -24.32 19.13 4.62
N ASP A 262 -23.18 19.75 4.33
CA ASP A 262 -21.97 19.03 3.88
C ASP A 262 -21.53 17.98 4.93
N ALA A 263 -21.56 18.30 6.22
CA ALA A 263 -21.24 17.34 7.28
C ALA A 263 -22.22 16.15 7.34
N THR A 264 -23.51 16.39 7.07
CA THR A 264 -24.53 15.34 6.97
C THR A 264 -24.29 14.43 5.77
N ASP A 265 -23.94 15.01 4.62
CA ASP A 265 -23.59 14.28 3.40
C ASP A 265 -22.30 13.47 3.60
N TYR A 266 -21.30 14.03 4.29
CA TYR A 266 -20.06 13.33 4.63
C TYR A 266 -20.31 12.12 5.55
N ARG A 267 -21.21 12.24 6.55
CA ARG A 267 -21.63 11.09 7.36
C ARG A 267 -22.24 9.97 6.52
N ALA A 268 -23.04 10.31 5.50
CA ALA A 268 -23.59 9.32 4.59
C ALA A 268 -22.49 8.68 3.71
N PHE A 269 -21.58 9.50 3.20
CA PHE A 269 -20.40 9.05 2.45
C PHE A 269 -19.52 8.09 3.26
N LEU A 270 -19.26 8.33 4.55
CA LEU A 270 -18.47 7.43 5.39
C LEU A 270 -19.09 6.02 5.53
N ARG A 271 -20.42 5.89 5.40
CA ARG A 271 -21.09 4.58 5.38
C ARG A 271 -20.84 3.82 4.08
N ARG A 272 -20.71 4.55 2.97
CA ARG A 272 -20.54 4.00 1.63
C ARG A 272 -19.74 4.98 0.76
N PRO A 273 -18.40 4.93 0.79
CA PRO A 273 -17.57 5.84 -0.01
C PRO A 273 -17.75 5.57 -1.50
N THR A 274 -18.16 6.59 -2.27
CA THR A 274 -18.47 6.48 -3.72
C THR A 274 -17.78 7.55 -4.57
N PRO A 275 -17.31 7.22 -5.79
CA PRO A 275 -17.24 5.89 -6.40
C PRO A 275 -16.28 4.95 -5.66
N ARG A 276 -16.61 3.65 -5.57
CA ARG A 276 -15.88 2.71 -4.70
C ARG A 276 -14.43 2.58 -5.14
N GLU A 277 -14.13 2.51 -6.43
CA GLU A 277 -12.75 2.36 -6.94
C GLU A 277 -11.82 3.55 -6.60
N ARG A 278 -12.39 4.72 -6.33
CA ARG A 278 -11.64 5.95 -5.99
C ARG A 278 -11.27 6.04 -4.51
N TRP A 279 -12.11 5.48 -3.65
CA TRP A 279 -12.00 5.70 -2.20
C TRP A 279 -11.64 4.44 -1.42
N VAL A 280 -11.98 3.26 -1.95
CA VAL A 280 -11.85 1.97 -1.27
C VAL A 280 -10.88 1.07 -2.03
N GLY A 281 -9.91 0.49 -1.32
CA GLY A 281 -8.94 -0.43 -1.89
C GLY A 281 -8.23 -1.27 -0.83
N PRO A 282 -7.47 -2.32 -1.21
CA PRO A 282 -6.72 -3.12 -0.26
C PRO A 282 -5.70 -2.25 0.51
N PRO A 283 -5.25 -2.69 1.71
CA PRO A 283 -4.21 -1.98 2.44
C PRO A 283 -2.94 -1.83 1.60
N ARG A 284 -2.51 -0.58 1.36
CA ARG A 284 -1.31 -0.24 0.61
C ARG A 284 -0.46 0.77 1.37
N PRO A 285 0.88 0.79 1.17
CA PRO A 285 1.71 1.89 1.64
C PRO A 285 1.21 3.23 1.09
N ARG A 286 1.32 4.30 1.89
CA ARG A 286 0.90 5.66 1.48
C ARG A 286 1.69 6.20 0.29
N THR A 287 2.85 5.63 0.01
CA THR A 287 3.67 5.99 -1.15
C THR A 287 3.20 5.36 -2.46
N ALA A 288 2.32 4.35 -2.39
CA ALA A 288 1.86 3.60 -3.56
C ALA A 288 0.84 4.41 -4.39
N PRO A 289 0.88 4.34 -5.73
CA PRO A 289 -0.03 5.07 -6.61
C PRO A 289 -1.48 4.56 -6.54
N ASP A 290 -1.67 3.28 -6.18
CA ASP A 290 -2.99 2.65 -5.98
C ASP A 290 -3.51 2.79 -4.54
N TRP A 291 -2.87 3.63 -3.70
CA TRP A 291 -3.32 3.86 -2.33
C TRP A 291 -4.73 4.46 -2.28
N ARG A 292 -5.52 4.04 -1.29
CA ARG A 292 -6.89 4.49 -1.04
C ARG A 292 -7.10 4.79 0.45
N PRO A 293 -7.88 5.83 0.81
CA PRO A 293 -8.09 6.24 2.20
C PRO A 293 -9.00 5.31 3.01
N PHE A 294 -9.76 4.43 2.34
CA PHE A 294 -10.60 3.42 2.98
C PHE A 294 -10.19 2.01 2.53
N VAL A 295 -10.22 1.06 3.47
CA VAL A 295 -10.06 -0.37 3.18
C VAL A 295 -11.40 -1.01 2.84
N ASP A 296 -12.44 -0.61 3.55
CA ASP A 296 -13.85 -0.97 3.30
C ASP A 296 -14.77 0.11 3.92
N ASN A 297 -16.08 -0.12 3.86
CA ASN A 297 -17.10 0.66 4.54
C ASN A 297 -16.82 0.74 6.06
N LEU A 298 -17.08 1.91 6.66
CA LEU A 298 -16.89 2.07 8.10
C LEU A 298 -18.08 1.55 8.90
N SER A 299 -17.79 0.92 10.04
CA SER A 299 -18.80 0.54 11.04
C SER A 299 -19.45 1.77 11.68
N ALA A 300 -20.64 1.64 12.26
CA ALA A 300 -21.30 2.74 12.97
C ALA A 300 -20.45 3.34 14.10
N HIS A 301 -19.66 2.51 14.80
CA HIS A 301 -18.73 2.95 15.83
C HIS A 301 -17.57 3.76 15.21
N SER A 302 -16.96 3.26 14.14
CA SER A 302 -15.87 3.95 13.44
C SER A 302 -16.31 5.30 12.86
N ILE A 303 -17.54 5.40 12.35
CA ILE A 303 -18.12 6.65 11.87
C ILE A 303 -18.34 7.63 13.03
N ALA A 304 -18.88 7.15 14.15
CA ALA A 304 -19.07 7.98 15.34
C ALA A 304 -17.73 8.54 15.86
N HIS A 305 -16.69 7.71 15.89
CA HIS A 305 -15.33 8.14 16.22
C HIS A 305 -14.81 9.18 15.23
N ALA A 306 -14.89 8.93 13.92
CA ALA A 306 -14.43 9.88 12.91
C ALA A 306 -15.10 11.25 13.04
N LEU A 307 -16.43 11.28 13.23
CA LEU A 307 -17.17 12.53 13.42
C LEU A 307 -16.87 13.21 14.76
N ALA A 308 -16.59 12.45 15.82
CA ALA A 308 -16.16 13.03 17.10
C ALA A 308 -14.79 13.71 16.99
N VAL A 309 -13.84 13.10 16.27
CA VAL A 309 -12.53 13.68 15.95
C VAL A 309 -12.68 14.97 15.16
N LEU A 310 -13.50 14.96 14.10
CA LEU A 310 -13.75 16.13 13.27
C LEU A 310 -14.48 17.25 14.03
N ASN A 311 -15.42 16.90 14.89
CA ASN A 311 -16.08 17.87 15.77
C ASN A 311 -15.09 18.51 16.75
N ALA A 312 -14.16 17.74 17.33
CA ALA A 312 -13.12 18.27 18.20
C ALA A 312 -12.15 19.20 17.45
N MET A 313 -11.75 18.81 16.22
CA MET A 313 -10.92 19.62 15.33
C MET A 313 -11.59 20.97 15.03
N PHE A 314 -12.83 20.96 14.54
CA PHE A 314 -13.52 22.20 14.21
C PHE A 314 -13.84 23.06 15.43
N ARG A 315 -14.14 22.46 16.59
CA ARG A 315 -14.29 23.22 17.84
C ARG A 315 -13.01 23.98 18.17
N TRP A 316 -11.86 23.32 18.07
CA TRP A 316 -10.58 24.00 18.27
C TRP A 316 -10.34 25.08 17.21
N LEU A 317 -10.60 24.82 15.93
CA LEU A 317 -10.45 25.84 14.88
C LEU A 317 -11.35 27.06 15.09
N VAL A 318 -12.55 26.88 15.68
CA VAL A 318 -13.41 28.00 16.11
C VAL A 318 -12.79 28.75 17.29
N GLU A 319 -12.28 28.04 18.30
CA GLU A 319 -11.59 28.65 19.46
C GLU A 319 -10.38 29.49 19.04
N GLN A 320 -9.64 29.04 18.01
CA GLN A 320 -8.50 29.77 17.44
C GLN A 320 -8.90 30.88 16.46
N ARG A 321 -10.20 31.09 16.27
CA ARG A 321 -10.77 32.05 15.29
C ARG A 321 -10.26 31.83 13.88
N TYR A 322 -10.07 30.57 13.49
CA TYR A 322 -9.75 30.21 12.11
C TYR A 322 -11.02 30.11 11.26
N VAL A 323 -12.05 29.46 11.80
CA VAL A 323 -13.40 29.40 11.20
C VAL A 323 -14.44 29.97 12.15
N VAL A 324 -15.52 30.53 11.60
CA VAL A 324 -16.60 31.16 12.40
C VAL A 324 -17.60 30.15 12.96
N GLY A 325 -17.57 28.90 12.49
CA GLY A 325 -18.54 27.87 12.90
C GLY A 325 -18.05 26.44 12.69
N ASN A 326 -18.66 25.52 13.43
CA ASN A 326 -18.36 24.09 13.36
C ASN A 326 -19.50 23.34 12.64
N PRO A 327 -19.28 22.83 11.41
CA PRO A 327 -20.30 22.13 10.64
C PRO A 327 -20.66 20.74 11.22
N PHE A 328 -19.81 20.19 12.10
CA PHE A 328 -20.03 18.90 12.75
C PHE A 328 -20.76 19.01 14.09
N SER A 329 -21.05 20.22 14.56
CA SER A 329 -21.82 20.44 15.78
C SER A 329 -23.19 19.77 15.69
N GLY A 330 -23.51 18.89 16.63
CA GLY A 330 -24.81 18.21 16.70
C GLY A 330 -25.00 17.01 15.75
N ILE A 331 -24.00 16.63 14.95
CA ILE A 331 -24.12 15.46 14.07
C ILE A 331 -24.09 14.16 14.90
N LYS A 332 -25.22 13.44 14.94
CA LYS A 332 -25.35 12.15 15.66
C LYS A 332 -25.23 10.95 14.71
N VAL A 333 -24.71 9.83 15.22
CA VAL A 333 -24.65 8.54 14.51
C VAL A 333 -25.59 7.53 15.19
N ARG A 334 -26.63 7.10 14.49
CA ARG A 334 -27.50 6.00 14.95
C ARG A 334 -26.77 4.66 14.83
N GLY A 335 -26.94 3.78 15.82
CA GLY A 335 -26.39 2.41 15.82
C GLY A 335 -25.07 2.20 16.56
N SER A 336 -24.39 3.25 17.06
CA SER A 336 -23.14 3.11 17.81
C SER A 336 -23.31 2.28 19.10
N LYS A 337 -24.43 2.47 19.82
CA LYS A 337 -24.77 1.69 21.02
C LYS A 337 -24.95 0.19 20.73
N ARG A 338 -25.57 -0.16 19.59
CA ARG A 338 -25.72 -1.56 19.16
C ARG A 338 -24.39 -2.18 18.77
N ALA A 339 -23.46 -1.40 18.20
CA ALA A 339 -22.10 -1.86 17.94
C ALA A 339 -21.32 -2.14 19.23
N MET A 340 -21.48 -1.31 20.27
CA MET A 340 -20.89 -1.58 21.60
C MET A 340 -21.46 -2.85 22.25
N ALA A 341 -22.76 -3.12 22.07
CA ALA A 341 -23.37 -4.37 22.50
C ALA A 341 -22.93 -5.59 21.67
N LEU A 342 -22.44 -5.41 20.43
CA LEU A 342 -21.73 -6.48 19.71
C LEU A 342 -20.32 -6.68 20.26
N GLU A 343 -19.64 -5.66 20.76
CA GLU A 343 -18.29 -5.83 21.34
C GLU A 343 -18.30 -6.77 22.57
N THR A 344 -19.42 -6.92 23.28
CA THR A 344 -19.56 -7.91 24.36
C THR A 344 -19.65 -9.36 23.86
N THR A 345 -20.01 -9.56 22.58
CA THR A 345 -19.90 -10.90 21.94
C THR A 345 -18.46 -11.32 21.67
N HIS A 346 -17.49 -10.41 21.85
CA HIS A 346 -16.05 -10.68 21.76
C HIS A 346 -15.46 -11.24 23.07
N ALA A 347 -16.22 -12.08 23.78
CA ALA A 347 -15.82 -12.81 24.98
C ALA A 347 -16.18 -14.29 24.82
N PHE A 348 -15.40 -15.19 25.39
CA PHE A 348 -15.73 -16.62 25.46
C PHE A 348 -16.64 -16.90 26.66
N THR A 349 -17.51 -17.90 26.56
CA THR A 349 -18.16 -18.49 27.74
C THR A 349 -17.14 -19.30 28.54
N GLU A 350 -17.49 -19.71 29.77
CA GLU A 350 -16.58 -20.54 30.58
C GLU A 350 -16.24 -21.86 29.88
N GLY A 351 -17.22 -22.52 29.26
CA GLY A 351 -17.01 -23.76 28.50
C GLY A 351 -16.15 -23.57 27.24
N GLU A 352 -16.44 -22.53 26.46
CA GLU A 352 -15.64 -22.19 25.26
C GLU A 352 -14.18 -21.87 25.63
N TRP A 353 -13.97 -21.13 26.72
CA TRP A 353 -12.63 -20.80 27.21
C TRP A 353 -11.89 -22.04 27.73
N MET A 354 -12.58 -22.93 28.45
CA MET A 354 -12.00 -24.19 28.93
C MET A 354 -11.57 -25.09 27.76
N LEU A 355 -12.40 -25.23 26.73
CA LEU A 355 -12.05 -25.98 25.52
C LEU A 355 -10.83 -25.36 24.82
N THR A 356 -10.81 -24.03 24.67
CA THR A 356 -9.66 -23.30 24.10
C THR A 356 -8.37 -23.57 24.89
N ARG A 357 -8.42 -23.52 26.23
CA ARG A 357 -7.26 -23.85 27.08
C ARG A 357 -6.83 -25.30 26.96
N THR A 358 -7.77 -26.22 26.80
CA THR A 358 -7.47 -27.65 26.60
C THR A 358 -6.66 -27.88 25.35
N ILE A 359 -7.00 -27.20 24.24
CA ILE A 359 -6.20 -27.24 23.00
C ILE A 359 -4.81 -26.66 23.24
N ALA A 360 -4.70 -25.54 23.97
CA ALA A 360 -3.41 -24.94 24.30
C ALA A 360 -2.50 -25.88 25.10
N ASN A 361 -3.07 -26.67 26.01
CA ASN A 361 -2.33 -27.66 26.79
C ASN A 361 -1.75 -28.78 25.91
N GLY A 362 -2.44 -29.16 24.84
CA GLY A 362 -2.00 -30.19 23.90
C GLY A 362 -0.91 -29.76 22.90
N LEU A 363 -0.55 -28.48 22.83
CA LEU A 363 0.36 -27.96 21.79
C LEU A 363 1.79 -28.53 21.84
N GLU A 364 2.28 -28.95 23.00
CA GLU A 364 3.61 -29.58 23.11
C GLU A 364 3.64 -30.96 22.45
N TRP A 365 2.53 -31.69 22.52
CA TRP A 365 2.44 -33.08 22.11
C TRP A 365 1.81 -33.23 20.72
N SER A 366 1.28 -32.15 20.15
CA SER A 366 0.48 -32.16 18.93
C SER A 366 0.61 -30.84 18.19
N TYR A 367 0.34 -30.85 16.88
CA TYR A 367 0.24 -29.63 16.05
C TYR A 367 1.55 -28.87 15.77
N GLY A 368 2.71 -29.50 16.02
CA GLY A 368 4.01 -29.03 15.51
C GLY A 368 4.56 -27.77 16.18
N TRP A 369 4.21 -27.50 17.43
CA TRP A 369 4.85 -26.44 18.22
C TRP A 369 6.09 -26.98 18.93
N GLN A 370 7.16 -26.18 18.96
CA GLN A 370 8.29 -26.47 19.84
C GLN A 370 7.89 -26.27 21.30
N THR A 371 8.43 -27.08 22.20
CA THR A 371 8.11 -27.05 23.63
C THR A 371 8.14 -25.64 24.24
N PRO A 372 9.22 -24.84 24.09
CA PRO A 372 9.25 -23.48 24.66
C PRO A 372 8.20 -22.53 24.06
N ALA A 373 7.84 -22.73 22.78
CA ALA A 373 6.82 -21.92 22.12
C ALA A 373 5.42 -22.24 22.64
N ALA A 374 5.12 -23.51 22.91
CA ALA A 374 3.85 -23.96 23.47
C ALA A 374 3.70 -23.50 24.93
N GLN A 375 4.72 -23.69 25.77
CA GLN A 375 4.79 -23.21 27.16
C GLN A 375 4.51 -21.72 27.25
N ARG A 376 5.22 -20.93 26.44
CA ARG A 376 5.04 -19.48 26.37
C ARG A 376 3.63 -19.08 25.97
N LEU A 377 3.02 -19.76 25.00
CA LEU A 377 1.64 -19.48 24.60
C LEU A 377 0.63 -19.82 25.70
N ARG A 378 0.81 -20.95 26.41
CA ARG A 378 -0.03 -21.27 27.57
C ARG A 378 0.06 -20.20 28.64
N PHE A 379 1.27 -19.73 28.94
CA PHE A 379 1.46 -18.61 29.85
C PHE A 379 0.77 -17.33 29.38
N MET A 380 0.92 -16.96 28.09
CA MET A 380 0.23 -15.80 27.51
C MET A 380 -1.29 -15.87 27.70
N LEU A 381 -1.89 -17.05 27.47
CA LEU A 381 -3.33 -17.27 27.61
C LEU A 381 -3.77 -17.20 29.07
N ASP A 382 -3.12 -17.98 29.93
CA ASP A 382 -3.53 -18.12 31.34
C ASP A 382 -3.27 -16.84 32.13
N PHE A 383 -2.08 -16.24 31.99
CA PHE A 383 -1.73 -15.02 32.68
C PHE A 383 -2.52 -13.82 32.12
N GLY A 384 -2.67 -13.74 30.80
CA GLY A 384 -3.46 -12.69 30.15
C GLY A 384 -4.93 -12.74 30.55
N TYR A 385 -5.52 -13.94 30.63
CA TYR A 385 -6.87 -14.15 31.14
C TYR A 385 -6.97 -13.80 32.63
N ALA A 386 -6.07 -14.29 33.49
CA ALA A 386 -6.17 -14.11 34.94
C ALA A 386 -6.00 -12.65 35.40
N THR A 387 -5.34 -11.81 34.59
CA THR A 387 -5.02 -10.41 34.94
C THR A 387 -5.84 -9.39 34.13
N GLY A 388 -6.38 -9.78 32.98
CA GLY A 388 -7.10 -8.87 32.08
C GLY A 388 -6.22 -7.74 31.51
N LEU A 389 -4.91 -7.96 31.34
CA LEU A 389 -3.98 -6.94 30.81
C LEU A 389 -4.26 -6.57 29.34
N ARG A 390 -3.86 -5.36 28.94
CA ARG A 390 -3.73 -5.03 27.51
C ARG A 390 -2.51 -5.77 26.97
N ILE A 391 -2.50 -6.06 25.67
CA ILE A 391 -1.40 -6.77 25.03
C ILE A 391 -0.03 -6.08 25.19
N SER A 392 0.00 -4.74 25.14
CA SER A 392 1.23 -3.99 25.37
C SER A 392 1.69 -4.10 26.82
N GLU A 393 0.76 -3.97 27.78
CA GLU A 393 1.07 -4.12 29.21
C GLU A 393 1.58 -5.53 29.53
N LEU A 394 1.02 -6.56 28.88
CA LEU A 394 1.45 -7.94 29.01
C LEU A 394 2.84 -8.18 28.39
N ALA A 395 3.11 -7.61 27.23
CA ALA A 395 4.41 -7.73 26.54
C ALA A 395 5.54 -6.99 27.27
N ASP A 396 5.23 -5.83 27.87
CA ASP A 396 6.20 -4.96 28.54
C ASP A 396 6.43 -5.35 30.02
N ALA A 397 5.65 -6.28 30.56
CA ALA A 397 5.75 -6.71 31.95
C ALA A 397 7.07 -7.46 32.24
N ALA A 398 7.66 -7.20 33.40
CA ALA A 398 8.87 -7.84 33.89
C ALA A 398 8.75 -8.24 35.36
N LEU A 399 9.66 -9.07 35.86
CA LEU A 399 9.62 -9.55 37.25
C LEU A 399 9.69 -8.40 38.27
N ARG A 400 10.47 -7.34 38.00
CA ARG A 400 10.50 -6.13 38.86
C ARG A 400 9.15 -5.45 39.04
N SER A 401 8.22 -5.63 38.11
CA SER A 401 6.92 -4.99 38.15
C SER A 401 5.99 -5.63 39.16
N ILE A 402 6.32 -6.81 39.68
CA ILE A 402 5.52 -7.51 40.68
C ILE A 402 5.95 -7.06 42.06
N GLN A 403 5.02 -6.52 42.84
CA GLN A 403 5.23 -6.04 44.21
C GLN A 403 4.26 -6.74 45.15
N VAL A 404 4.68 -6.90 46.40
CA VAL A 404 3.81 -7.37 47.49
C VAL A 404 3.69 -6.21 48.45
N ASP A 405 2.47 -5.89 48.86
CA ASP A 405 2.23 -4.83 49.83
C ASP A 405 2.29 -5.36 51.27
N ALA A 406 2.03 -4.47 52.24
CA ALA A 406 2.08 -4.82 53.66
C ALA A 406 1.00 -5.83 54.10
N ALA A 407 -0.05 -6.04 53.28
CA ALA A 407 -1.11 -7.00 53.52
C ALA A 407 -0.85 -8.36 52.87
N ASP A 408 0.36 -8.57 52.34
CA ASP A 408 0.76 -9.74 51.55
C ASP A 408 -0.01 -9.89 50.21
N ASP A 409 -0.65 -8.81 49.74
CA ASP A 409 -1.33 -8.81 48.45
C ASP A 409 -0.33 -8.63 47.30
N HIS A 410 -0.45 -9.48 46.28
CA HIS A 410 0.39 -9.43 45.11
C HIS A 410 -0.18 -8.48 44.04
N TRP A 411 0.65 -7.53 43.61
CA TRP A 411 0.31 -6.53 42.60
C TRP A 411 1.29 -6.58 41.44
N LEU A 412 0.77 -6.42 40.22
CA LEU A 412 1.60 -6.15 39.04
C LEU A 412 1.42 -4.68 38.63
N HIS A 413 2.51 -3.93 38.69
CA HIS A 413 2.59 -2.53 38.30
C HIS A 413 2.81 -2.41 36.80
N VAL A 414 1.97 -1.61 36.15
CA VAL A 414 1.98 -1.42 34.69
C VAL A 414 1.90 0.06 34.35
N VAL A 415 2.43 0.41 33.18
CA VAL A 415 2.28 1.76 32.62
C VAL A 415 1.15 1.73 31.60
N GLY A 416 0.05 2.40 31.94
CA GLY A 416 -1.16 2.44 31.11
C GLY A 416 -1.10 3.45 29.96
N LYS A 417 -2.23 3.60 29.26
CA LYS A 417 -2.38 4.56 28.16
C LYS A 417 -2.03 5.99 28.63
N GLY A 418 -1.14 6.65 27.91
CA GLY A 418 -0.68 8.01 28.22
C GLY A 418 0.38 8.08 29.31
N GLY A 419 1.11 6.99 29.56
CA GLY A 419 2.22 6.98 30.52
C GLY A 419 1.79 6.92 31.99
N LYS A 420 0.50 6.74 32.28
CA LYS A 420 -0.03 6.78 33.65
C LYS A 420 0.29 5.48 34.39
N PRO A 421 0.92 5.54 35.58
CA PRO A 421 1.15 4.35 36.39
C PRO A 421 -0.19 3.75 36.84
N ALA A 422 -0.25 2.43 36.87
CA ALA A 422 -1.40 1.67 37.33
C ALA A 422 -0.92 0.34 37.93
N ARG A 423 -1.84 -0.38 38.60
CA ARG A 423 -1.59 -1.73 39.11
C ARG A 423 -2.76 -2.66 38.82
N VAL A 424 -2.48 -3.95 38.74
CA VAL A 424 -3.48 -5.02 38.68
C VAL A 424 -3.24 -6.01 39.79
N THR A 425 -4.32 -6.59 40.30
CA THR A 425 -4.23 -7.65 41.29
C THR A 425 -3.70 -8.91 40.62
N LEU A 426 -2.65 -9.49 41.20
CA LEU A 426 -2.08 -10.76 40.77
C LEU A 426 -2.81 -11.88 41.53
N THR A 427 -3.92 -12.36 40.96
CA THR A 427 -4.73 -13.41 41.57
C THR A 427 -3.95 -14.71 41.78
N PRO A 428 -4.39 -15.63 42.65
CA PRO A 428 -3.77 -16.95 42.78
C PRO A 428 -3.66 -17.70 41.45
N LEU A 429 -4.64 -17.53 40.56
CA LEU A 429 -4.61 -18.08 39.20
C LEU A 429 -3.46 -17.48 38.36
N ALA A 430 -3.26 -16.16 38.42
CA ALA A 430 -2.16 -15.50 37.72
C ALA A 430 -0.80 -15.92 38.30
N ARG A 431 -0.71 -16.06 39.63
CA ARG A 431 0.51 -16.51 40.32
C ARG A 431 0.87 -17.94 39.93
N ALA A 432 -0.09 -18.87 39.94
CA ALA A 432 0.14 -20.24 39.52
C ALA A 432 0.60 -20.34 38.06
N ALA A 433 0.03 -19.53 37.17
CA ALA A 433 0.47 -19.47 35.78
C ALA A 433 1.91 -18.95 35.65
N LEU A 434 2.29 -17.94 36.44
CA LEU A 434 3.64 -17.41 36.50
C LEU A 434 4.64 -18.44 37.02
N ASP A 435 4.36 -19.05 38.16
CA ASP A 435 5.28 -20.01 38.79
C ASP A 435 5.54 -21.20 37.86
N ARG A 436 4.49 -21.75 37.22
CA ARG A 436 4.64 -22.80 36.22
C ARG A 436 5.54 -22.35 35.07
N TYR A 437 5.31 -21.16 34.53
CA TYR A 437 6.08 -20.67 33.38
C TYR A 437 7.53 -20.34 33.73
N LEU A 438 7.80 -19.87 34.94
CA LEU A 438 9.17 -19.67 35.41
C LEU A 438 9.90 -21.01 35.51
N LEU A 439 9.27 -22.05 36.05
CA LEU A 439 9.85 -23.41 36.06
C LEU A 439 10.10 -23.94 34.66
N GLU A 440 9.15 -23.78 33.73
CA GLU A 440 9.29 -24.18 32.32
C GLU A 440 10.46 -23.44 31.61
N ARG A 441 10.82 -22.25 32.09
CA ARG A 441 11.98 -21.46 31.63
C ARG A 441 13.26 -21.71 32.43
N GLU A 442 13.24 -22.62 33.39
CA GLU A 442 14.35 -22.88 34.31
C GLU A 442 14.76 -21.63 35.12
N LEU A 443 13.77 -20.79 35.45
CA LEU A 443 13.94 -19.58 36.26
C LEU A 443 13.45 -19.79 37.69
N PRO A 444 14.00 -19.06 38.68
CA PRO A 444 13.57 -19.17 40.06
C PRO A 444 12.13 -18.70 40.24
N VAL A 445 11.31 -19.49 40.93
CA VAL A 445 9.94 -19.11 41.33
C VAL A 445 9.91 -18.20 42.55
N SER A 446 10.94 -18.27 43.40
CA SER A 446 11.04 -17.43 44.59
C SER A 446 11.53 -16.04 44.24
N ARG A 447 10.76 -15.03 44.66
CA ARG A 447 11.02 -13.60 44.41
C ARG A 447 12.40 -13.14 44.83
N ALA A 448 12.94 -13.70 45.92
CA ALA A 448 14.25 -13.34 46.45
C ALA A 448 15.39 -13.60 45.46
N HIS A 449 15.18 -14.49 44.48
CA HIS A 449 16.17 -14.90 43.49
C HIS A 449 15.86 -14.37 42.08
N TRP A 450 14.83 -13.53 41.93
CA TRP A 450 14.48 -12.99 40.61
C TRP A 450 15.52 -11.98 40.13
N ASN A 451 15.93 -12.11 38.86
CA ASN A 451 16.56 -11.01 38.17
C ASN A 451 15.48 -9.94 37.82
N PRO A 452 15.58 -8.70 38.33
CA PRO A 452 14.55 -7.68 38.15
C PRO A 452 14.28 -7.30 36.69
N THR A 453 15.28 -7.42 35.82
CA THR A 453 15.14 -7.01 34.41
C THR A 453 14.43 -8.07 33.57
N THR A 454 14.33 -9.30 34.04
CA THR A 454 13.77 -10.42 33.28
C THR A 454 12.33 -10.14 32.83
N PRO A 455 12.05 -10.18 31.53
CA PRO A 455 10.70 -10.02 31.00
C PRO A 455 9.83 -11.21 31.42
N LEU A 456 8.56 -10.95 31.76
CA LEU A 456 7.61 -12.02 32.05
C LEU A 456 7.43 -12.91 30.84
N ILE A 457 7.44 -12.35 29.62
CA ILE A 457 7.35 -13.10 28.37
C ILE A 457 8.62 -12.85 27.55
N GLY A 458 9.56 -13.80 27.60
CA GLY A 458 10.79 -13.75 26.79
C GLY A 458 10.56 -13.98 25.30
N SER A 459 11.47 -13.46 24.48
CA SER A 459 11.63 -13.86 23.08
C SER A 459 12.17 -15.28 23.00
N LEU A 460 11.95 -15.98 21.88
CA LEU A 460 12.59 -17.29 21.66
C LEU A 460 14.00 -17.13 21.12
N ASP A 461 14.25 -16.02 20.42
CA ASP A 461 15.54 -15.74 19.78
C ASP A 461 16.52 -15.06 20.76
N ASP A 462 16.01 -14.51 21.87
CA ASP A 462 16.77 -13.82 22.90
C ASP A 462 16.01 -13.92 24.23
N ILE A 463 16.58 -14.66 25.18
CA ILE A 463 16.00 -14.94 26.50
C ILE A 463 15.91 -13.68 27.37
N ASP A 464 16.82 -12.71 27.17
CA ASP A 464 16.90 -11.48 27.95
C ASP A 464 16.00 -10.37 27.34
N ALA A 465 15.62 -10.51 26.08
CA ALA A 465 14.65 -9.62 25.45
C ALA A 465 13.20 -10.06 25.63
N GLY A 466 12.31 -9.10 25.92
CA GLY A 466 10.87 -9.33 25.94
C GLY A 466 10.28 -9.52 24.53
N ILE A 467 9.20 -10.29 24.43
CA ILE A 467 8.44 -10.40 23.18
C ILE A 467 7.90 -9.03 22.75
N LYS A 468 7.93 -8.73 21.45
CA LYS A 468 7.31 -7.50 20.93
C LYS A 468 5.78 -7.63 20.90
N PRO A 469 5.00 -6.57 21.19
CA PRO A 469 3.53 -6.64 21.19
C PRO A 469 2.92 -7.17 19.89
N LEU A 470 3.48 -6.80 18.74
CA LEU A 470 3.03 -7.32 17.44
C LEU A 470 3.26 -8.83 17.33
N ARG A 471 4.40 -9.33 17.79
CA ARG A 471 4.73 -10.76 17.74
C ARG A 471 3.84 -11.56 18.68
N LEU A 472 3.57 -11.05 19.89
CA LEU A 472 2.61 -11.64 20.82
C LEU A 472 1.23 -11.78 20.15
N TRP A 473 0.79 -10.71 19.46
CA TRP A 473 -0.48 -10.71 18.75
C TRP A 473 -0.53 -11.77 17.63
N GLU A 474 0.54 -11.89 16.84
CA GLU A 474 0.64 -12.89 15.77
C GLU A 474 0.59 -14.32 16.30
N VAL A 475 1.33 -14.60 17.39
CA VAL A 475 1.40 -15.93 18.02
C VAL A 475 0.02 -16.34 18.52
N MET A 476 -0.68 -15.45 19.24
CA MET A 476 -2.03 -15.70 19.71
C MET A 476 -3.04 -15.87 18.57
N ARG A 477 -2.96 -15.05 17.52
CA ARG A 477 -3.84 -15.17 16.36
C ARG A 477 -3.61 -16.47 15.59
N ARG A 478 -2.36 -16.92 15.48
CA ARG A 478 -2.01 -18.22 14.93
C ARG A 478 -2.66 -19.34 15.75
N PHE A 479 -2.57 -19.26 17.07
CA PHE A 479 -3.19 -20.23 17.96
C PHE A 479 -4.71 -20.29 17.81
N PHE A 480 -5.41 -19.16 17.86
CA PHE A 480 -6.87 -19.17 17.73
C PHE A 480 -7.35 -19.75 16.39
N ARG A 481 -6.62 -19.49 15.29
CA ARG A 481 -6.92 -20.11 13.99
C ARG A 481 -6.69 -21.62 13.99
N LEU A 482 -5.61 -22.09 14.62
CA LEU A 482 -5.35 -23.51 14.79
C LEU A 482 -6.45 -24.18 15.63
N ALA A 483 -6.79 -23.57 16.76
CA ALA A 483 -7.87 -24.06 17.62
C ALA A 483 -9.21 -24.14 16.87
N ALA A 484 -9.52 -23.13 16.04
CA ALA A 484 -10.71 -23.14 15.19
C ALA A 484 -10.72 -24.33 14.23
N GLN A 485 -9.60 -24.60 13.54
CA GLN A 485 -9.47 -25.72 12.61
C GLN A 485 -9.64 -27.09 13.31
N ILE A 486 -9.12 -27.24 14.52
CA ILE A 486 -9.19 -28.49 15.28
C ILE A 486 -10.64 -28.85 15.62
N ILE A 487 -11.44 -27.86 16.02
CA ILE A 487 -12.81 -28.08 16.51
C ILE A 487 -13.89 -27.81 15.46
N GLU A 488 -13.51 -27.50 14.21
CA GLU A 488 -14.45 -27.02 13.18
C GLU A 488 -15.61 -27.98 12.97
N ASN A 489 -15.34 -29.28 12.97
CA ASN A 489 -16.35 -30.32 12.76
C ASN A 489 -17.28 -30.49 13.97
N ASP A 490 -16.75 -30.42 15.18
CA ASP A 490 -17.50 -30.70 16.41
C ASP A 490 -18.21 -29.45 16.97
N HIS A 491 -17.62 -28.27 16.74
CA HIS A 491 -18.04 -26.99 17.30
C HIS A 491 -17.93 -25.84 16.28
N PRO A 492 -18.69 -25.88 15.17
CA PRO A 492 -18.57 -24.90 14.09
C PRO A 492 -18.82 -23.45 14.52
N ALA A 493 -19.73 -23.23 15.47
CA ALA A 493 -20.01 -21.90 16.01
C ALA A 493 -18.81 -21.31 16.79
N LEU A 494 -18.12 -22.14 17.60
CA LEU A 494 -16.93 -21.72 18.32
C LEU A 494 -15.73 -21.57 17.39
N ALA A 495 -15.61 -22.42 16.36
CA ALA A 495 -14.57 -22.28 15.34
C ALA A 495 -14.67 -20.92 14.62
N GLU A 496 -15.85 -20.52 14.19
CA GLU A 496 -16.07 -19.20 13.57
C GLU A 496 -15.73 -18.05 14.54
N LYS A 497 -16.08 -18.22 15.81
CA LYS A 497 -15.74 -17.28 16.87
C LYS A 497 -14.22 -17.16 17.07
N LEU A 498 -13.50 -18.28 17.10
CA LEU A 498 -12.04 -18.34 17.21
C LEU A 498 -11.33 -17.77 15.96
N HIS A 499 -11.87 -17.94 14.76
CA HIS A 499 -11.33 -17.32 13.54
C HIS A 499 -11.28 -15.78 13.61
N ARG A 500 -12.25 -15.19 14.31
CA ARG A 500 -12.36 -13.74 14.53
C ARG A 500 -11.63 -13.27 15.80
N ALA A 501 -11.27 -14.20 16.68
CA ALA A 501 -10.68 -13.88 17.98
C ALA A 501 -9.34 -13.14 17.84
N SER A 502 -9.11 -12.24 18.78
CA SER A 502 -7.87 -11.50 18.92
C SER A 502 -7.44 -11.50 20.38
N PRO A 503 -6.19 -11.13 20.70
CA PRO A 503 -5.71 -11.08 22.09
C PRO A 503 -6.61 -10.29 23.05
N HIS A 504 -7.32 -9.27 22.55
CA HIS A 504 -8.21 -8.45 23.37
C HIS A 504 -9.44 -9.22 23.89
N TRP A 505 -9.83 -10.31 23.23
CA TRP A 505 -10.96 -11.15 23.63
C TRP A 505 -10.72 -11.81 24.99
N MET A 506 -9.48 -12.14 25.34
CA MET A 506 -9.17 -12.69 26.67
C MET A 506 -9.51 -11.70 27.78
N ARG A 507 -9.26 -10.41 27.54
CA ARG A 507 -9.56 -9.35 28.48
C ARG A 507 -11.08 -9.15 28.63
N HIS A 508 -11.83 -9.23 27.54
CA HIS A 508 -13.30 -9.22 27.61
C HIS A 508 -13.83 -10.47 28.34
N THR A 509 -13.21 -11.63 28.11
CA THR A 509 -13.53 -12.90 28.80
C THR A 509 -13.26 -12.79 30.30
N HIS A 510 -12.11 -12.25 30.72
CA HIS A 510 -11.80 -11.93 32.12
C HIS A 510 -12.88 -11.05 32.76
N ALA A 511 -13.21 -9.94 32.10
CA ALA A 511 -14.18 -8.98 32.61
C ALA A 511 -15.58 -9.61 32.76
N THR A 512 -16.02 -10.34 31.75
CA THR A 512 -17.33 -11.01 31.72
C THR A 512 -17.41 -12.07 32.82
N HIS A 513 -16.38 -12.92 32.95
CA HIS A 513 -16.33 -13.96 33.99
C HIS A 513 -16.22 -13.37 35.40
N ALA A 514 -15.46 -12.29 35.60
CA ALA A 514 -15.37 -11.62 36.90
C ALA A 514 -16.74 -11.11 37.36
N ILE A 515 -17.47 -10.44 36.48
CA ILE A 515 -18.84 -9.95 36.77
C ILE A 515 -19.82 -11.12 36.98
N ALA A 516 -19.72 -12.18 36.17
CA ALA A 516 -20.54 -13.38 36.33
C ALA A 516 -20.32 -14.01 37.72
N ARG A 517 -19.07 -14.07 38.18
CA ARG A 517 -18.65 -14.56 39.51
C ARG A 517 -18.92 -13.60 40.67
N GLY A 518 -19.56 -12.45 40.41
CA GLY A 518 -19.99 -11.53 41.46
C GLY A 518 -18.96 -10.50 41.90
N VAL A 519 -17.86 -10.31 41.15
CA VAL A 519 -16.93 -9.20 41.43
C VAL A 519 -17.62 -7.88 41.15
N GLU A 520 -17.50 -6.93 42.08
CA GLU A 520 -18.07 -5.59 41.95
C GLU A 520 -17.60 -4.85 40.69
N LEU A 521 -18.50 -4.10 40.05
CA LEU A 521 -18.23 -3.41 38.80
C LEU A 521 -17.09 -2.39 38.93
N SER A 522 -16.98 -1.73 40.09
CA SER A 522 -15.90 -0.80 40.42
C SER A 522 -14.54 -1.50 40.47
N ALA A 523 -14.47 -2.67 41.12
CA ALA A 523 -13.25 -3.47 41.18
C ALA A 523 -12.83 -3.96 39.79
N VAL A 524 -13.77 -4.42 38.96
CA VAL A 524 -13.48 -4.79 37.56
C VAL A 524 -13.02 -3.58 36.74
N ARG A 525 -13.65 -2.41 36.89
CA ARG A 525 -13.23 -1.16 36.22
C ARG A 525 -11.79 -0.81 36.57
N ASP A 526 -11.45 -0.86 37.85
CA ASP A 526 -10.13 -0.45 38.36
C ASP A 526 -9.06 -1.46 37.93
N ASN A 527 -9.33 -2.76 38.09
CA ASN A 527 -8.43 -3.82 37.63
C ASN A 527 -8.29 -3.85 36.09
N LEU A 528 -9.27 -3.35 35.34
CA LEU A 528 -9.13 -3.16 33.89
C LEU A 528 -8.53 -1.80 33.52
N ARG A 529 -8.39 -0.84 34.43
CA ARG A 529 -7.93 0.52 34.12
C ARG A 529 -8.83 1.23 33.10
N HIS A 530 -10.14 1.11 33.27
CA HIS A 530 -11.12 1.87 32.49
C HIS A 530 -11.30 3.28 33.09
N SER A 531 -11.19 4.32 32.27
CA SER A 531 -11.35 5.71 32.72
C SER A 531 -12.80 6.08 33.07
N SER A 532 -13.76 5.25 32.69
CA SER A 532 -15.17 5.45 32.98
C SER A 532 -15.82 4.12 33.36
N ILE A 533 -16.69 4.16 34.36
CA ILE A 533 -17.53 3.02 34.74
C ILE A 533 -18.43 2.57 33.57
N SER A 534 -18.86 3.51 32.73
CA SER A 534 -19.69 3.24 31.54
C SER A 534 -19.02 2.25 30.57
N THR A 535 -17.69 2.30 30.43
CA THR A 535 -16.94 1.33 29.63
C THR A 535 -17.00 -0.07 30.22
N THR A 536 -17.08 -0.21 31.55
CA THR A 536 -17.20 -1.50 32.22
C THR A 536 -18.65 -1.99 32.26
N SER A 537 -19.63 -1.07 32.30
CA SER A 537 -21.06 -1.40 32.29
C SER A 537 -21.48 -2.22 31.07
N ILE A 538 -20.70 -2.22 29.97
CA ILE A 538 -20.96 -3.08 28.81
C ILE A 538 -21.06 -4.56 29.20
N TYR A 539 -20.31 -5.01 30.22
CA TYR A 539 -20.31 -6.42 30.65
C TYR A 539 -21.53 -6.82 31.49
N LEU A 540 -22.36 -5.86 31.92
CA LEU A 540 -23.59 -6.12 32.67
C LEU A 540 -24.75 -6.60 31.78
N HIS A 541 -24.64 -6.46 30.46
CA HIS A 541 -25.71 -6.75 29.52
C HIS A 541 -25.99 -8.24 29.30
N THR A 542 -25.22 -9.12 29.93
CA THR A 542 -25.23 -10.55 29.63
C THR A 542 -26.15 -11.37 30.51
N ASP A 543 -26.91 -10.76 31.43
CA ASP A 543 -27.58 -11.56 32.46
C ASP A 543 -28.91 -10.95 32.95
N ASP A 544 -29.89 -10.86 32.04
CA ASP A 544 -31.27 -10.50 32.37
C ASP A 544 -31.88 -11.49 33.39
N VAL A 545 -31.43 -12.75 33.38
CA VAL A 545 -31.82 -13.78 34.36
C VAL A 545 -31.25 -13.47 35.74
N LYS A 546 -29.97 -13.11 35.84
CA LYS A 546 -29.36 -12.68 37.12
C LYS A 546 -30.01 -11.40 37.64
N ARG A 547 -30.36 -10.45 36.76
CA ARG A 547 -31.12 -9.24 37.16
C ARG A 547 -32.49 -9.59 37.73
N ALA A 548 -33.25 -10.45 37.05
CA ALA A 548 -34.56 -10.89 37.51
C ALA A 548 -34.48 -11.63 38.85
N ARG A 549 -33.48 -12.51 39.01
CA ARG A 549 -33.24 -13.24 40.26
C ARG A 549 -32.82 -12.31 41.39
N GLN A 550 -31.86 -11.41 41.18
CA GLN A 550 -31.39 -10.47 42.20
C GLN A 550 -32.49 -9.52 42.66
N LEU A 551 -33.30 -9.00 41.73
CA LEU A 551 -34.46 -8.17 42.08
C LEU A 551 -35.55 -9.00 42.78
N GLY A 552 -35.75 -10.26 42.38
CA GLY A 552 -36.67 -11.17 43.05
C GLY A 552 -36.26 -11.49 44.49
N GLU A 553 -34.98 -11.76 44.74
CA GLU A 553 -34.42 -12.05 46.07
C GLU A 553 -34.39 -10.80 46.98
N ALA A 554 -34.14 -9.61 46.42
CA ALA A 554 -34.04 -8.37 47.20
C ALA A 554 -35.40 -7.79 47.59
N PHE A 555 -36.47 -8.15 46.88
CA PHE A 555 -37.83 -7.65 47.09
C PHE A 555 -38.84 -8.79 47.30
N THR A 556 -38.50 -9.75 48.16
CA THR A 556 -39.46 -10.77 48.62
C THR A 556 -40.42 -10.17 49.66
N VAL A 557 -41.71 -10.47 49.53
CA VAL A 557 -42.77 -10.13 50.52
C VAL A 557 -42.67 -11.04 51.73
#